data_AF-A0A6A0QV58-F1
#
_entry.id   AF-A0A6A0QV58-F1
#
_cell.length_a   1.000
_cell.length_b   1.000
_cell.length_c   1.000
_cell.angle_alpha   90.00
_cell.angle_beta   90.00
_cell.angle_gamma   90.00
#
_symmetry.space_group_name_H-M   'P 1'
#
loop_
_entity.id
_entity.type
_entity.pdbx_description
1 polymer ?
#
loop_
_entity_poly.entity_id
_entity_poly.type
_entity_poly.pdbx_seq_one_letter_code
_entity_poly.pdbx_strand_id
1 'polypeptide(L)'
;MSLLVIAIGLAVAACSSGSGSEAVSGSTLDDLLGEIEGDYVPLDVALGAYAVAIGPLPGVETPAQGEVVLRSGTGPSRWIRAHWDELTPEQRAAIEGYEGDPVEAAGAGWGPIVATAPALMAADDGVDELAMVNLIDAIESRIAAKVGRPLGIPVELRIAPDLVDGTAVARATPIGSGSSWIGVPTKCLYEVTKAGIPVSQQIDANGVASAALEATIAHELWHCYTFTVGDPSRIPFRSAWVEEGVA
;
A
#
# COMPACT_ATOMS: atom_id res chain seq x y z
N MET A 1 -73.41 26.26 -24.59
CA MET A 1 -72.16 26.63 -23.90
C MET A 1 -71.80 25.45 -23.00
N SER A 2 -70.94 24.56 -23.49
CA SER A 2 -70.61 23.30 -22.80
C SER A 2 -69.33 23.49 -21.99
N LEU A 3 -69.41 23.22 -20.69
CA LEU A 3 -68.28 23.16 -19.76
C LEU A 3 -67.40 21.95 -20.09
N LEU A 4 -66.09 22.16 -20.20
CA LEU A 4 -65.07 21.11 -20.22
C LEU A 4 -64.40 21.10 -18.84
N VAL A 5 -64.60 20.01 -18.08
CA VAL A 5 -63.94 19.76 -16.79
C VAL A 5 -62.64 19.00 -17.08
N ILE A 6 -61.50 19.61 -16.77
CA ILE A 6 -60.18 18.97 -16.85
C ILE A 6 -59.86 18.40 -15.47
N ALA A 7 -59.82 17.08 -15.36
CA ALA A 7 -59.42 16.37 -14.15
C ALA A 7 -57.89 16.36 -14.03
N ILE A 8 -57.41 16.77 -12.86
CA ILE A 8 -56.01 16.78 -12.42
C ILE A 8 -55.65 15.35 -11.99
N GLY A 9 -54.68 14.74 -12.68
CA GLY A 9 -54.05 13.49 -12.25
C GLY A 9 -52.77 13.80 -11.47
N LEU A 10 -52.80 13.61 -10.15
CA LEU A 10 -51.60 13.58 -9.30
C LEU A 10 -50.82 12.30 -9.59
N ALA A 11 -49.61 12.42 -10.14
CA ALA A 11 -48.66 11.32 -10.20
C ALA A 11 -47.85 11.28 -8.88
N VAL A 12 -48.05 10.24 -8.08
CA VAL A 12 -47.23 9.96 -6.90
C VAL A 12 -45.95 9.29 -7.38
N ALA A 13 -44.83 10.02 -7.31
CA ALA A 13 -43.50 9.45 -7.52
C ALA A 13 -43.16 8.52 -6.35
N ALA A 14 -43.06 7.22 -6.62
CA ALA A 14 -42.55 6.25 -5.68
C ALA A 14 -41.04 6.49 -5.48
N CYS A 15 -40.63 6.89 -4.28
CA CYS A 15 -39.24 6.87 -3.88
C CYS A 15 -38.75 5.42 -3.92
N SER A 16 -37.80 5.15 -4.81
CA SER A 16 -37.02 3.91 -4.83
C SER A 16 -36.30 3.79 -3.49
N SER A 17 -36.68 2.80 -2.68
CA SER A 17 -35.94 2.41 -1.49
C SER A 17 -34.52 2.02 -1.91
N GLY A 18 -33.53 2.78 -1.47
CA GLY A 18 -32.14 2.38 -1.57
C GLY A 18 -31.95 1.11 -0.76
N SER A 19 -31.59 0.02 -1.43
CA SER A 19 -31.05 -1.17 -0.78
C SER A 19 -29.72 -0.78 -0.16
N GLY A 20 -29.75 -0.29 1.09
CA GLY A 20 -28.55 -0.26 1.90
C GLY A 20 -28.08 -1.71 2.04
N SER A 21 -26.92 -2.03 1.46
CA SER A 21 -26.24 -3.29 1.74
C SER A 21 -25.99 -3.29 3.25
N GLU A 22 -26.74 -4.09 4.01
CA GLU A 22 -26.41 -4.35 5.41
C GLU A 22 -25.05 -5.03 5.38
N ALA A 23 -24.03 -4.34 5.90
CA ALA A 23 -22.71 -4.93 6.08
C ALA A 23 -22.87 -6.27 6.80
N VAL A 24 -22.41 -7.35 6.16
CA VAL A 24 -22.53 -8.70 6.70
C VAL A 24 -21.57 -8.82 7.88
N SER A 25 -22.08 -8.51 9.07
CA SER A 25 -21.34 -8.67 10.32
C SER A 25 -20.89 -10.13 10.46
N GLY A 26 -19.61 -10.34 10.78
CA GLY A 26 -19.00 -11.67 10.88
C GLY A 26 -18.55 -12.32 9.57
N SER A 27 -18.43 -11.58 8.47
CA SER A 27 -17.81 -12.08 7.23
C SER A 27 -16.30 -12.29 7.37
N THR A 28 -15.77 -13.27 6.66
CA THR A 28 -14.32 -13.44 6.47
C THR A 28 -13.85 -12.68 5.24
N LEU A 29 -12.53 -12.44 5.14
CA LEU A 29 -11.94 -11.90 3.91
C LEU A 29 -12.21 -12.81 2.69
N ASP A 30 -12.27 -14.13 2.87
CA ASP A 30 -12.56 -15.07 1.78
C ASP A 30 -13.96 -14.85 1.20
N ASP A 31 -14.94 -14.65 2.09
CA ASP A 31 -16.33 -14.39 1.71
C ASP A 31 -16.43 -13.11 0.88
N LEU A 32 -15.77 -12.03 1.33
CA LEU A 32 -15.77 -10.74 0.64
C LEU A 32 -15.09 -10.80 -0.73
N LEU A 33 -13.95 -11.49 -0.83
CA LEU A 33 -13.25 -11.62 -2.11
C LEU A 33 -14.05 -12.49 -3.11
N GLY A 34 -14.93 -13.37 -2.62
CA GLY A 34 -15.84 -14.15 -3.44
C GLY A 34 -16.92 -13.32 -4.16
N GLU A 35 -17.17 -12.08 -3.72
CA GLU A 35 -18.15 -11.17 -4.32
C GLU A 35 -17.59 -10.37 -5.52
N ILE A 36 -16.29 -10.50 -5.82
CA ILE A 36 -15.67 -9.83 -6.96
C ILE A 36 -16.16 -10.46 -8.27
N GLU A 37 -16.89 -9.69 -9.07
CA GLU A 37 -17.38 -10.10 -10.39
C GLU A 37 -16.61 -9.39 -11.52
N GLY A 38 -15.76 -10.15 -12.22
CA GLY A 38 -14.96 -9.62 -13.32
C GLY A 38 -13.92 -8.58 -12.83
N ASP A 39 -13.95 -7.39 -13.43
CA ASP A 39 -13.01 -6.29 -13.11
C ASP A 39 -13.57 -5.29 -12.08
N TYR A 40 -14.82 -5.47 -11.63
CA TYR A 40 -15.47 -4.58 -10.68
C TYR A 40 -15.36 -5.14 -9.26
N VAL A 41 -14.97 -4.28 -8.31
CA VAL A 41 -14.91 -4.59 -6.88
C VAL A 41 -15.93 -3.71 -6.18
N PRO A 42 -16.92 -4.27 -5.46
CA PRO A 42 -17.86 -3.48 -4.67
C PRO A 42 -17.20 -2.66 -3.55
N LEU A 43 -17.80 -1.53 -3.15
CA LEU A 43 -17.25 -0.62 -2.14
C LEU A 43 -17.05 -1.29 -0.77
N ASP A 44 -17.99 -2.13 -0.33
CA ASP A 44 -17.90 -2.90 0.91
C ASP A 44 -16.74 -3.90 0.89
N VAL A 45 -16.55 -4.61 -0.23
CA VAL A 45 -15.38 -5.47 -0.46
C VAL A 45 -14.09 -4.65 -0.40
N ALA A 46 -14.04 -3.49 -1.06
CA ALA A 46 -12.87 -2.61 -1.05
C ALA A 46 -12.54 -2.09 0.36
N LEU A 47 -13.54 -1.64 1.13
CA LEU A 47 -13.39 -1.18 2.51
C LEU A 47 -12.92 -2.30 3.44
N GLY A 48 -13.53 -3.49 3.34
CA GLY A 48 -13.16 -4.64 4.16
C GLY A 48 -11.76 -5.14 3.87
N ALA A 49 -11.40 -5.27 2.59
CA ALA A 49 -10.06 -5.68 2.17
C ALA A 49 -9.00 -4.65 2.59
N TYR A 50 -9.29 -3.34 2.51
CA TYR A 50 -8.38 -2.29 2.98
C TYR A 50 -8.21 -2.36 4.51
N ALA A 51 -9.31 -2.58 5.23
CA ALA A 51 -9.27 -2.69 6.69
C ALA A 51 -8.44 -3.88 7.19
N VAL A 52 -8.43 -5.00 6.45
CA VAL A 52 -7.60 -6.18 6.75
C VAL A 52 -6.14 -5.97 6.37
N ALA A 53 -5.88 -5.37 5.20
CA ALA A 53 -4.53 -5.27 4.66
C ALA A 53 -3.71 -4.12 5.28
N ILE A 54 -4.34 -3.00 5.62
CA ILE A 54 -3.64 -1.76 5.99
C ILE A 54 -4.03 -1.32 7.39
N GLY A 55 -5.32 -1.17 7.66
CA GLY A 55 -5.76 -0.75 8.99
C GLY A 55 -7.23 -0.37 9.07
N PRO A 56 -7.82 -0.36 10.29
CA PRO A 56 -9.25 -0.18 10.50
C PRO A 56 -9.76 1.17 9.98
N LEU A 57 -10.98 1.19 9.44
CA LEU A 57 -11.62 2.40 8.90
C LEU A 57 -12.87 2.79 9.72
N PRO A 58 -13.14 4.09 9.93
CA PRO A 58 -14.35 4.55 10.62
C PRO A 58 -15.63 4.00 9.97
N GLY A 59 -16.49 3.39 10.78
CA GLY A 59 -17.77 2.82 10.33
C GLY A 59 -17.66 1.52 9.52
N VAL A 60 -16.46 0.94 9.39
CA VAL A 60 -16.22 -0.34 8.71
C VAL A 60 -15.91 -1.39 9.77
N GLU A 61 -16.68 -2.48 9.78
CA GLU A 61 -16.31 -3.67 10.55
C GLU A 61 -15.15 -4.37 9.83
N THR A 62 -14.01 -4.51 10.49
CA THR A 62 -12.87 -5.24 9.91
C THR A 62 -13.21 -6.74 9.85
N PRO A 63 -13.26 -7.34 8.65
CA PRO A 63 -13.49 -8.77 8.50
C PRO A 63 -12.43 -9.59 9.23
N ALA A 64 -12.80 -10.77 9.71
CA ALA A 64 -11.81 -11.70 10.21
C ALA A 64 -10.87 -12.13 9.06
N GLN A 65 -9.58 -12.27 9.35
CA GLN A 65 -8.68 -12.95 8.41
C GLN A 65 -9.19 -14.38 8.21
N GLY A 66 -9.45 -14.74 6.94
CA GLY A 66 -9.80 -16.09 6.52
C GLY A 66 -8.56 -16.93 6.22
N GLU A 67 -8.70 -17.88 5.30
CA GLU A 67 -7.57 -18.62 4.72
C GLU A 67 -6.73 -17.74 3.77
N VAL A 68 -7.37 -16.81 3.06
CA VAL A 68 -6.66 -15.83 2.23
C VAL A 68 -5.96 -14.80 3.12
N VAL A 69 -4.64 -14.74 2.97
CA VAL A 69 -3.80 -13.69 3.55
C VAL A 69 -3.49 -12.68 2.46
N LEU A 70 -3.99 -11.44 2.59
CA LEU A 70 -3.52 -10.32 1.79
C LEU A 70 -2.07 -10.02 2.20
N ARG A 71 -1.14 -10.27 1.29
CA ARG A 71 0.30 -9.99 1.45
C ARG A 71 0.71 -8.63 0.89
N SER A 72 -0.26 -7.87 0.41
CA SER A 72 -0.08 -6.57 -0.21
C SER A 72 -1.40 -5.83 -0.08
N GLY A 73 -1.36 -4.55 0.29
CA GLY A 73 -2.52 -3.68 0.26
C GLY A 73 -2.84 -3.16 -1.15
N THR A 74 -2.04 -3.49 -2.17
CA THR A 74 -2.04 -2.76 -3.46
C THR A 74 -3.37 -2.91 -4.18
N GLY A 75 -3.93 -4.12 -4.14
CA GLY A 75 -5.29 -4.39 -4.59
C GLY A 75 -6.28 -3.53 -3.81
N PRO A 76 -6.40 -3.73 -2.48
CA PRO A 76 -7.25 -2.94 -1.61
C PRO A 76 -7.17 -1.41 -1.79
N SER A 77 -5.97 -0.82 -1.79
CA SER A 77 -5.73 0.62 -1.97
C SER A 77 -6.16 1.10 -3.36
N ARG A 78 -5.96 0.28 -4.40
CA ARG A 78 -6.48 0.59 -5.74
C ARG A 78 -8.01 0.54 -5.78
N TRP A 79 -8.61 -0.48 -5.16
CA TRP A 79 -10.06 -0.64 -5.12
C TRP A 79 -10.71 0.52 -4.36
N ILE A 80 -10.17 0.90 -3.20
CA ILE A 80 -10.75 1.98 -2.40
C ILE A 80 -10.70 3.34 -3.10
N ARG A 81 -9.62 3.61 -3.83
CA ARG A 81 -9.50 4.86 -4.61
C ARG A 81 -10.45 4.91 -5.81
N ALA A 82 -10.88 3.77 -6.35
CA ALA A 82 -11.93 3.75 -7.36
C ALA A 82 -13.29 4.24 -6.81
N HIS A 83 -13.48 4.16 -5.50
CA HIS A 83 -14.68 4.62 -4.79
C HIS A 83 -14.48 5.92 -3.99
N TRP A 84 -13.43 6.69 -4.26
CA TRP A 84 -13.05 7.83 -3.41
C TRP A 84 -14.18 8.84 -3.14
N ASP A 85 -15.03 9.08 -4.14
CA ASP A 85 -16.16 10.00 -4.07
C ASP A 85 -17.34 9.45 -3.23
N GLU A 86 -17.40 8.14 -3.01
CA GLU A 86 -18.41 7.46 -2.20
C GLU A 86 -18.02 7.35 -0.72
N LEU A 87 -16.74 7.55 -0.41
CA LEU A 87 -16.21 7.47 0.96
C LEU A 87 -16.73 8.59 1.86
N THR A 88 -16.87 8.32 3.15
CA THR A 88 -17.12 9.39 4.12
C THR A 88 -15.86 10.26 4.31
N PRO A 89 -16.01 11.52 4.76
CA PRO A 89 -14.85 12.36 5.10
C PRO A 89 -13.90 11.70 6.11
N GLU A 90 -14.44 10.98 7.09
CA GLU A 90 -13.66 10.31 8.14
C GLU A 90 -12.87 9.12 7.57
N GLN A 91 -13.46 8.37 6.64
CA GLN A 91 -12.77 7.27 5.95
C GLN A 91 -11.62 7.79 5.09
N ARG A 92 -11.83 8.87 4.32
CA ARG A 92 -10.77 9.51 3.54
C ARG A 92 -9.62 9.98 4.43
N ALA A 93 -9.92 10.66 5.53
CA ALA A 93 -8.90 11.12 6.47
C ALA A 93 -8.12 9.95 7.11
N ALA A 94 -8.78 8.83 7.41
CA ALA A 94 -8.10 7.64 7.91
C ALA A 94 -7.16 7.03 6.86
N ILE A 95 -7.62 6.90 5.60
CA ILE A 95 -6.80 6.40 4.48
C ILE A 95 -5.60 7.31 4.26
N GLU A 96 -5.78 8.62 4.19
CA GLU A 96 -4.70 9.61 4.09
C GLU A 96 -3.70 9.48 5.26
N GLY A 97 -4.18 9.22 6.48
CA GLY A 97 -3.32 8.98 7.63
C GLY A 97 -2.48 7.70 7.54
N TYR A 98 -3.02 6.63 6.92
CA TYR A 98 -2.29 5.37 6.71
C TYR A 98 -1.30 5.44 5.55
N GLU A 99 -1.70 6.08 4.45
CA GLU A 99 -0.85 6.32 3.29
C GLU A 99 0.21 7.39 3.59
N GLY A 100 0.06 8.08 4.72
CA GLY A 100 0.89 9.17 5.19
C GLY A 100 0.45 10.48 4.54
N ASP A 101 0.54 11.57 5.31
CA ASP A 101 0.44 12.90 4.71
C ASP A 101 1.43 12.97 3.54
N PRO A 102 1.02 13.44 2.34
CA PRO A 102 1.99 13.82 1.34
C PRO A 102 2.83 14.89 1.99
N VAL A 103 4.02 14.51 2.47
CA VAL A 103 4.81 15.29 3.43
C VAL A 103 4.87 16.72 2.91
N GLU A 104 4.02 17.60 3.43
CA GLU A 104 4.17 19.02 3.14
C GLU A 104 5.57 19.30 3.63
N ALA A 105 6.40 19.93 2.80
CA ALA A 105 7.77 20.27 3.12
C ALA A 105 7.76 21.27 4.30
N ALA A 106 7.48 20.77 5.50
CA ALA A 106 7.58 21.47 6.75
C ALA A 106 9.07 21.76 6.90
N GLY A 107 9.37 23.06 6.84
CA GLY A 107 10.71 23.57 6.64
C GLY A 107 11.76 22.92 7.55
N ALA A 108 12.90 22.65 6.92
CA ALA A 108 14.23 22.59 7.51
C ALA A 108 14.28 22.66 9.05
N GLY A 109 14.34 21.48 9.66
CA GLY A 109 14.58 21.31 11.09
C GLY A 109 15.34 20.03 11.44
N TRP A 110 16.17 19.49 10.53
CA TRP A 110 17.16 18.47 10.90
C TRP A 110 18.34 19.15 11.60
N GLY A 111 18.14 19.53 12.86
CA GLY A 111 19.24 19.82 13.75
C GLY A 111 20.04 18.53 14.02
N PRO A 112 21.35 18.62 14.34
CA PRO A 112 22.15 17.44 14.65
C PRO A 112 21.55 16.74 15.88
N ILE A 113 21.12 15.49 15.71
CA ILE A 113 20.83 14.61 16.85
C ILE A 113 22.18 14.32 17.50
N VAL A 114 22.51 15.08 18.54
CA VAL A 114 23.56 14.69 19.48
C VAL A 114 22.98 13.54 20.32
N ALA A 115 23.15 12.32 19.84
CA ALA A 115 22.84 11.12 20.59
C ALA A 115 23.92 10.90 21.66
N THR A 116 23.68 11.38 22.88
CA THR A 116 24.25 10.73 24.07
C THR A 116 23.22 9.75 24.60
N ALA A 117 23.14 8.58 23.96
CA ALA A 117 22.56 7.38 24.51
C ALA A 117 23.65 6.29 24.49
N PRO A 118 23.79 5.50 25.58
CA PRO A 118 24.86 4.52 25.69
C PRO A 118 24.74 3.50 24.56
N ALA A 119 25.89 3.07 24.03
CA ALA A 119 26.00 1.99 23.08
C ALA A 119 25.23 0.77 23.60
N LEU A 120 24.01 0.57 23.07
CA LEU A 120 23.37 -0.73 23.06
C LEU A 120 24.29 -1.62 22.23
N MET A 121 25.02 -2.48 22.92
CA MET A 121 25.86 -3.48 22.31
C MET A 121 24.99 -4.30 21.36
N ALA A 122 25.34 -4.28 20.07
CA ALA A 122 24.75 -5.11 19.04
C ALA A 122 24.93 -6.58 19.43
N ALA A 123 23.83 -7.24 19.79
CA ALA A 123 23.73 -8.67 19.56
C ALA A 123 23.60 -8.85 18.05
N ASP A 124 24.49 -9.63 17.45
CA ASP A 124 24.48 -10.02 16.05
C ASP A 124 23.12 -10.64 15.71
N ASP A 125 22.25 -9.84 15.09
CA ASP A 125 20.81 -10.10 14.93
C ASP A 125 20.46 -10.64 13.52
N GLY A 126 21.46 -11.18 12.82
CA GLY A 126 21.27 -12.24 11.84
C GLY A 126 20.82 -11.84 10.44
N VAL A 127 20.67 -10.54 10.13
CA VAL A 127 20.46 -10.10 8.74
C VAL A 127 21.83 -9.82 8.11
N ASP A 128 22.25 -10.68 7.19
CA ASP A 128 23.43 -10.45 6.36
C ASP A 128 23.13 -9.35 5.33
N GLU A 129 23.51 -8.11 5.68
CA GLU A 129 23.30 -6.93 4.85
C GLU A 129 23.92 -7.08 3.46
N LEU A 130 25.09 -7.71 3.36
CA LEU A 130 25.75 -7.95 2.07
C LEU A 130 24.95 -8.94 1.22
N ALA A 131 24.44 -10.02 1.82
CA ALA A 131 23.57 -10.96 1.13
C ALA A 131 22.27 -10.29 0.65
N MET A 132 21.68 -9.40 1.46
CA MET A 132 20.50 -8.62 1.08
C MET A 132 20.78 -7.67 -0.08
N VAL A 133 21.90 -6.94 -0.07
CA VAL A 133 22.31 -6.08 -1.19
C VAL A 133 22.49 -6.90 -2.47
N ASN A 134 23.19 -8.04 -2.40
CA ASN A 134 23.37 -8.91 -3.55
C ASN A 134 22.05 -9.46 -4.10
N LEU A 135 21.10 -9.78 -3.21
CA LEU A 135 19.76 -10.25 -3.58
C LEU A 135 18.95 -9.15 -4.27
N ILE A 136 18.99 -7.93 -3.74
CA ILE A 136 18.36 -6.74 -4.34
C ILE A 136 18.92 -6.50 -5.74
N ASP A 137 20.24 -6.50 -5.92
CA ASP A 137 20.89 -6.32 -7.22
C ASP A 137 20.50 -7.41 -8.22
N ALA A 138 20.41 -8.67 -7.78
CA ALA A 138 19.98 -9.79 -8.60
C ALA A 138 18.50 -9.67 -9.03
N ILE A 139 17.64 -9.20 -8.13
CA ILE A 139 16.22 -8.97 -8.43
C ILE A 139 16.05 -7.78 -9.37
N GLU A 140 16.73 -6.65 -9.12
CA GLU A 140 16.74 -5.49 -9.99
C GLU A 140 17.15 -5.89 -11.41
N SER A 141 18.23 -6.67 -11.55
CA SER A 141 18.70 -7.17 -12.84
C SER A 141 17.66 -8.04 -13.56
N ARG A 142 16.92 -8.89 -12.82
CA ARG A 142 15.83 -9.71 -13.39
C ARG A 142 14.66 -8.85 -13.86
N ILE A 143 14.29 -7.82 -13.09
CA ILE A 143 13.26 -6.86 -13.49
C ILE A 143 13.72 -6.10 -14.73
N ALA A 144 14.94 -5.57 -14.73
CA ALA A 144 15.55 -4.84 -15.84
C ALA A 144 15.49 -5.63 -17.14
N ALA A 145 15.85 -6.92 -17.08
CA ALA A 145 15.82 -7.82 -18.23
C ALA A 145 14.39 -8.02 -18.78
N LYS A 146 13.36 -8.05 -17.92
CA LYS A 146 11.96 -8.16 -18.33
C LYS A 146 11.39 -6.85 -18.89
N VAL A 147 11.74 -5.73 -18.28
CA VAL A 147 11.27 -4.39 -18.69
C VAL A 147 12.02 -3.90 -19.94
N GLY A 148 13.22 -4.40 -20.18
CA GLY A 148 14.06 -3.98 -21.30
C GLY A 148 14.89 -2.73 -21.02
N ARG A 149 15.02 -2.32 -19.76
CA ARG A 149 15.86 -1.21 -19.29
C ARG A 149 16.18 -1.35 -17.81
N PRO A 150 17.34 -0.85 -17.33
CA PRO A 150 17.62 -0.77 -15.90
C PRO A 150 16.73 0.29 -15.23
N LEU A 151 16.67 0.24 -13.89
CA LEU A 151 15.95 1.22 -13.08
C LEU A 151 16.46 2.65 -13.33
N GLY A 152 17.77 2.80 -13.57
CA GLY A 152 18.39 4.07 -13.94
C GLY A 152 18.69 4.99 -12.76
N ILE A 153 18.34 4.58 -11.54
CA ILE A 153 18.71 5.20 -10.27
C ILE A 153 19.24 4.10 -9.32
N PRO A 154 20.18 4.41 -8.41
CA PRO A 154 20.69 3.43 -7.45
C PRO A 154 19.60 2.98 -6.47
N VAL A 155 19.65 1.71 -6.07
CA VAL A 155 18.88 1.19 -4.94
C VAL A 155 19.74 1.27 -3.68
N GLU A 156 19.18 1.79 -2.59
CA GLU A 156 19.83 1.89 -1.28
C GLU A 156 19.05 1.02 -0.28
N LEU A 157 19.74 0.10 0.39
CA LEU A 157 19.15 -0.70 1.46
C LEU A 157 19.21 0.06 2.79
N ARG A 158 18.10 0.07 3.53
CA ARG A 158 18.06 0.46 4.95
C ARG A 158 17.33 -0.60 5.77
N ILE A 159 18.04 -1.16 6.74
CA ILE A 159 17.43 -2.04 7.75
C ILE A 159 16.89 -1.13 8.86
N ALA A 160 15.57 -1.02 8.95
CA ALA A 160 14.87 -0.22 9.95
C ALA A 160 14.69 -1.02 11.27
N PRO A 161 14.58 -0.35 12.43
CA PRO A 161 14.10 -1.02 13.64
C PRO A 161 12.67 -1.52 13.43
N ASP A 162 12.31 -2.57 14.17
CA ASP A 162 10.95 -3.10 14.15
C ASP A 162 9.92 -2.05 14.62
N LEU A 163 8.71 -2.14 14.07
CA LEU A 163 7.59 -1.35 14.56
C LEU A 163 7.25 -1.77 16.01
N VAL A 164 6.64 -0.86 16.77
CA VAL A 164 6.37 -1.04 18.22
C VAL A 164 5.47 -2.25 18.51
N ASP A 165 4.64 -2.64 17.55
CA ASP A 165 3.76 -3.79 17.56
C ASP A 165 4.43 -5.11 17.08
N GLY A 166 5.69 -5.04 16.64
CA GLY A 166 6.43 -6.16 16.07
C GLY A 166 6.09 -6.44 14.61
N THR A 167 5.38 -5.54 13.92
CA THR A 167 4.97 -5.76 12.53
C THR A 167 6.17 -5.75 11.57
N ALA A 168 6.16 -6.76 10.71
CA ALA A 168 7.04 -6.93 9.57
C ALA A 168 6.72 -5.89 8.49
N VAL A 169 7.72 -5.16 8.00
CA VAL A 169 7.52 -4.18 6.93
C VAL A 169 8.66 -4.29 5.95
N ALA A 170 8.35 -4.52 4.67
CA ALA A 170 9.19 -4.13 3.55
C ALA A 170 8.54 -2.98 2.77
N ARG A 171 9.36 -2.04 2.27
CA ARG A 171 8.92 -0.97 1.38
C ARG A 171 10.02 -0.50 0.44
N ALA A 172 9.68 -0.16 -0.80
CA ALA A 172 10.58 0.67 -1.62
C ALA A 172 10.00 2.04 -1.93
N THR A 173 10.87 3.03 -1.94
CA THR A 173 10.49 4.42 -2.02
C THR A 173 11.41 5.17 -3.00
N PRO A 174 10.90 5.74 -4.09
CA PRO A 174 11.70 6.63 -4.93
C PRO A 174 11.89 7.98 -4.25
N ILE A 175 13.15 8.38 -4.05
CA ILE A 175 13.53 9.60 -3.34
C ILE A 175 14.20 10.58 -4.30
N GLY A 176 13.64 11.77 -4.43
CA GLY A 176 14.23 12.91 -5.14
C GLY A 176 15.30 13.64 -4.31
N SER A 177 15.89 14.69 -4.88
CA SER A 177 16.86 15.52 -4.17
C SER A 177 16.26 16.13 -2.90
N GLY A 178 16.98 16.05 -1.78
CA GLY A 178 16.54 16.64 -0.50
C GLY A 178 15.46 15.83 0.25
N SER A 179 15.38 14.52 0.01
CA SER A 179 14.38 13.61 0.63
C SER A 179 12.93 13.89 0.22
N SER A 180 12.74 14.63 -0.88
CA SER A 180 11.41 14.92 -1.43
C SER A 180 10.88 13.74 -2.23
N TRP A 181 9.63 13.37 -1.97
CA TRP A 181 8.85 12.43 -2.78
C TRP A 181 8.37 13.03 -4.11
N ILE A 182 8.59 14.34 -4.29
CA ILE A 182 8.17 15.13 -5.45
C ILE A 182 9.40 15.47 -6.29
N GLY A 183 9.32 15.19 -7.59
CA GLY A 183 10.37 15.50 -8.57
C GLY A 183 10.96 14.25 -9.24
N VAL A 184 12.07 14.44 -9.95
CA VAL A 184 12.82 13.33 -10.56
C VAL A 184 13.50 12.54 -9.45
N PRO A 185 13.21 11.23 -9.28
CA PRO A 185 13.86 10.43 -8.26
C PRO A 185 15.35 10.30 -8.56
N THR A 186 16.16 10.32 -7.50
CA THR A 186 17.62 10.21 -7.56
C THR A 186 18.12 8.88 -6.99
N LYS A 187 17.30 8.19 -6.20
CA LYS A 187 17.53 6.85 -5.67
C LYS A 187 16.22 6.14 -5.37
N CYS A 188 16.26 4.82 -5.25
CA CYS A 188 15.21 3.99 -4.70
C CYS A 188 15.66 3.52 -3.31
N LEU A 189 15.01 3.98 -2.24
CA LEU A 189 15.29 3.53 -0.89
C LEU A 189 14.44 2.28 -0.61
N TYR A 190 15.09 1.13 -0.51
CA TYR A 190 14.49 -0.12 -0.06
C TYR A 190 14.68 -0.25 1.45
N GLU A 191 13.59 -0.36 2.17
CA GLU A 191 13.52 -0.38 3.62
C GLU A 191 12.88 -1.67 4.09
N VAL A 192 13.49 -2.31 5.07
CA VAL A 192 12.96 -3.54 5.65
C VAL A 192 13.19 -3.55 7.16
N THR A 193 12.19 -3.94 7.94
CA THR A 193 12.36 -4.16 9.39
C THR A 193 12.97 -5.54 9.64
N LYS A 194 13.51 -5.79 10.83
CA LYS A 194 14.09 -7.10 11.17
C LYS A 194 13.00 -8.17 11.27
N ALA A 195 11.85 -7.80 11.85
CA ALA A 195 10.62 -8.59 11.83
C ALA A 195 10.08 -8.78 10.41
N GLY A 196 10.36 -7.83 9.52
CA GLY A 196 10.11 -7.81 8.07
C GLY A 196 10.62 -9.02 7.31
N ILE A 197 11.61 -9.71 7.87
CA ILE A 197 12.22 -10.90 7.30
C ILE A 197 12.03 -12.06 8.30
N PRO A 198 10.83 -12.69 8.35
CA PRO A 198 10.62 -13.86 9.19
C PRO A 198 11.74 -14.88 8.95
N VAL A 199 12.16 -15.63 9.98
CA VAL A 199 13.25 -16.62 9.85
C VAL A 199 12.99 -17.63 8.73
N SER A 200 11.72 -17.98 8.49
CA SER A 200 11.30 -18.84 7.38
C SER A 200 11.42 -18.20 5.99
N GLN A 201 11.62 -16.88 5.93
CA GLN A 201 11.81 -16.09 4.74
C GLN A 201 13.27 -15.62 4.53
N GLN A 202 14.18 -15.96 5.43
CA GLN A 202 15.57 -15.52 5.38
C GLN A 202 16.38 -16.14 4.24
N ILE A 203 17.56 -15.56 4.04
CA ILE A 203 18.63 -16.11 3.22
C ILE A 203 19.27 -17.25 4.01
N ASP A 204 19.29 -18.46 3.44
CA ASP A 204 19.89 -19.61 4.11
C ASP A 204 21.43 -19.50 4.20
N ALA A 205 22.08 -20.42 4.91
CA ALA A 205 23.54 -20.43 5.06
C ALA A 205 24.31 -20.58 3.74
N ASN A 206 23.64 -20.92 2.64
CA ASN A 206 24.22 -21.00 1.30
C ASN A 206 23.96 -19.74 0.46
N GLY A 207 23.35 -18.71 1.04
CA GLY A 207 22.99 -17.49 0.32
C GLY A 207 21.70 -17.60 -0.49
N VAL A 208 20.86 -18.62 -0.26
CA VAL A 208 19.61 -18.82 -1.01
C VAL A 208 18.46 -18.13 -0.28
N ALA A 209 17.88 -17.13 -0.93
CA ALA A 209 16.69 -16.44 -0.43
C ALA A 209 15.44 -17.33 -0.57
N SER A 210 14.50 -17.19 0.38
CA SER A 210 13.19 -17.80 0.21
C SER A 210 12.45 -17.18 -1.00
N ALA A 211 11.59 -17.97 -1.65
CA ALA A 211 10.75 -17.45 -2.74
C ALA A 211 9.82 -16.32 -2.28
N ALA A 212 9.42 -16.31 -1.00
CA ALA A 212 8.60 -15.25 -0.42
C ALA A 212 9.39 -13.93 -0.33
N LEU A 213 10.61 -13.96 0.21
CA LEU A 213 11.49 -12.78 0.29
C LEU A 213 11.85 -12.27 -1.11
N GLU A 214 12.15 -13.16 -2.05
CA GLU A 214 12.37 -12.77 -3.45
C GLU A 214 11.15 -12.05 -4.04
N ALA A 215 9.95 -12.57 -3.81
CA ALA A 215 8.72 -11.97 -4.29
C ALA A 215 8.45 -10.61 -3.64
N THR A 216 8.68 -10.47 -2.33
CA THR A 216 8.55 -9.19 -1.61
C THR A 216 9.53 -8.16 -2.15
N ILE A 217 10.83 -8.46 -2.24
CA ILE A 217 11.81 -7.50 -2.79
C ILE A 217 11.46 -7.15 -4.24
N ALA A 218 11.01 -8.11 -5.05
CA ALA A 218 10.60 -7.84 -6.42
C ALA A 218 9.36 -6.94 -6.49
N HIS A 219 8.38 -7.15 -5.60
CA HIS A 219 7.20 -6.31 -5.46
C HIS A 219 7.61 -4.88 -5.10
N GLU A 220 8.44 -4.72 -4.07
CA GLU A 220 8.87 -3.41 -3.62
C GLU A 220 9.68 -2.67 -4.70
N LEU A 221 10.70 -3.31 -5.29
CA LEU A 221 11.49 -2.68 -6.34
C LEU A 221 10.66 -2.29 -7.57
N TRP A 222 9.54 -2.99 -7.83
CA TRP A 222 8.62 -2.62 -8.90
C TRP A 222 8.04 -1.22 -8.71
N HIS A 223 7.75 -0.80 -7.47
CA HIS A 223 7.30 0.56 -7.18
C HIS A 223 8.29 1.61 -7.68
N CYS A 224 9.59 1.40 -7.50
CA CYS A 224 10.59 2.32 -8.04
C CYS A 224 10.66 2.30 -9.57
N TYR A 225 10.46 1.14 -10.21
CA TYR A 225 10.39 1.04 -11.68
C TYR A 225 9.23 1.85 -12.24
N THR A 226 8.09 1.86 -11.57
CA THR A 226 6.88 2.50 -12.10
C THR A 226 7.01 4.03 -12.07
N PHE A 227 7.72 4.57 -11.08
CA PHE A 227 8.11 5.98 -11.03
C PHE A 227 9.14 6.37 -12.10
N THR A 228 10.04 5.48 -12.52
CA THR A 228 11.08 5.80 -13.52
C THR A 228 10.65 5.49 -14.96
N VAL A 229 9.65 4.64 -15.13
CA VAL A 229 9.03 4.30 -16.43
C VAL A 229 7.85 5.22 -16.72
N GLY A 230 7.03 5.53 -15.72
CA GLY A 230 5.97 6.54 -15.83
C GLY A 230 6.55 7.94 -15.86
N ASP A 231 6.00 8.83 -16.69
CA ASP A 231 6.32 10.26 -16.60
C ASP A 231 5.70 10.79 -15.29
N PRO A 232 6.51 11.17 -14.27
CA PRO A 232 5.98 11.56 -12.96
C PRO A 232 5.07 12.78 -13.03
N SER A 233 5.17 13.59 -14.09
CA SER A 233 4.31 14.75 -14.34
C SER A 233 2.95 14.39 -14.98
N ARG A 234 2.79 13.14 -15.44
CA ARG A 234 1.61 12.61 -16.14
C ARG A 234 0.95 11.44 -15.44
N ILE A 235 1.29 11.21 -14.17
CA ILE A 235 0.50 10.33 -13.30
C ILE A 235 -0.38 11.26 -12.44
N PRO A 236 -1.46 11.86 -13.01
CA PRO A 236 -2.43 12.58 -12.20
C PRO A 236 -3.08 11.51 -11.33
N PHE A 237 -2.93 11.63 -10.01
CA PHE A 237 -3.25 10.59 -9.03
C PHE A 237 -2.26 9.42 -9.11
N ARG A 238 -1.28 9.42 -8.20
CA ARG A 238 -0.33 8.32 -7.97
C ARG A 238 -1.11 7.08 -7.57
N SER A 239 -1.63 6.34 -8.54
CA SER A 239 -2.48 5.17 -8.33
C SER A 239 -1.87 4.27 -7.25
N ALA A 240 -2.65 3.88 -6.24
CA ALA A 240 -2.11 3.37 -4.96
C ALA A 240 -1.13 2.19 -5.08
N TRP A 241 -1.18 1.44 -6.18
CA TRP A 241 -0.20 0.42 -6.54
C TRP A 241 1.22 0.95 -6.81
N VAL A 242 1.42 2.27 -6.88
CA VAL A 242 2.72 2.94 -7.03
C VAL A 242 3.31 3.32 -5.67
N GLU A 243 2.49 3.40 -4.61
CA GLU A 243 2.86 3.93 -3.30
C GLU A 243 3.04 2.85 -2.21
N GLU A 244 2.71 1.59 -2.49
CA GLU A 244 2.51 0.61 -1.43
C GLU A 244 3.79 0.19 -0.69
N GLY A 245 3.96 0.73 0.51
CA GLY A 245 5.12 0.56 1.36
C GLY A 245 4.86 -0.14 2.68
N VAL A 246 4.11 -1.25 2.67
CA VAL A 246 4.09 -2.24 3.76
C VAL A 246 3.72 -3.63 3.21
N ALA A 247 4.71 -4.52 3.07
CA ALA A 247 4.53 -5.96 2.84
C ALA A 247 5.06 -6.80 4.01
#